data_AF-A0A067PG74-F1
#
_entry.id   AF-A0A067PG74-F1
#
_cell.length_a   1.000
_cell.length_b   1.000
_cell.length_c   1.000
_cell.angle_alpha   90.00
_cell.angle_beta   90.00
_cell.angle_gamma   90.00
#
_symmetry.space_group_name_H-M   'P 1'
#
loop_
_entity.id
_entity.type
_entity.pdbx_description
1 polymer ?
#
loop_
_entity_poly.entity_id
_entity_poly.type
_entity_poly.pdbx_seq_one_letter_code
_entity_poly.pdbx_strand_id
1 'polypeptide(L)'
;YRRVTQCRVGHAFIGKYYTQFNIPEPVDCPCGAGYQTSKHILTECPCYEDHHHYLYGVSPGLSLPVILGIMTKGIDALSSFFMESGAFTKTGELRGGPRELPRYEEEPDVDLSDGDLEDED
;
A
#
# COMPACT_ATOMS: atom_id res chain seq x y z
N TYR A 1 -6.88 -9.36 3.58
CA TYR A 1 -7.53 -8.76 2.39
C TYR A 1 -7.46 -7.23 2.25
N ARG A 2 -7.11 -6.42 3.27
CA ARG A 2 -7.05 -4.94 3.14
C ARG A 2 -6.29 -4.45 1.91
N ARG A 3 -5.06 -4.93 1.69
CA ARG A 3 -4.21 -4.55 0.53
C ARG A 3 -4.82 -4.96 -0.81
N VAL A 4 -5.53 -6.08 -0.85
CA VAL A 4 -6.26 -6.52 -2.05
C VAL A 4 -7.37 -5.53 -2.39
N THR A 5 -8.16 -5.11 -1.40
CA THR A 5 -9.17 -4.08 -1.61
C THR A 5 -8.54 -2.77 -2.08
N GLN A 6 -7.49 -2.29 -1.40
CA GLN A 6 -6.77 -1.06 -1.74
C GLN A 6 -6.26 -1.08 -3.19
N CYS A 7 -5.61 -2.17 -3.61
CA CYS A 7 -5.13 -2.35 -4.98
C CYS A 7 -6.28 -2.28 -6.00
N ARG A 8 -7.39 -2.99 -5.74
CA ARG A 8 -8.53 -3.08 -6.67
C ARG A 8 -9.28 -1.76 -6.84
N VAL A 9 -9.41 -0.96 -5.77
CA VAL A 9 -10.09 0.35 -5.82
C VAL A 9 -9.14 1.51 -6.12
N GLY A 10 -7.84 1.23 -6.33
CA GLY A 10 -6.81 2.25 -6.56
C GLY A 10 -6.49 3.16 -5.36
N HIS A 11 -7.04 2.86 -4.17
CA HIS A 11 -6.75 3.58 -2.92
C HIS A 11 -5.58 2.92 -2.18
N ALA A 12 -4.43 2.89 -2.83
CA ALA A 12 -3.26 2.22 -2.31
C ALA A 12 -2.06 3.17 -2.29
N PHE A 13 -1.02 2.82 -1.52
CA PHE A 13 0.21 3.61 -1.39
C PHE A 13 1.05 3.52 -2.68
N ILE A 14 0.59 4.20 -3.73
CA ILE A 14 1.21 4.23 -5.06
C ILE A 14 1.18 5.66 -5.60
N GLY A 15 2.17 5.99 -6.43
CA GLY A 15 2.27 7.30 -7.09
C GLY A 15 0.99 7.78 -7.78
N LYS A 16 0.22 6.88 -8.41
CA LYS A 16 -1.10 7.23 -8.96
C LYS A 16 -2.06 7.81 -7.93
N TYR A 17 -2.14 7.19 -6.75
CA TYR A 17 -2.98 7.67 -5.66
C TYR A 17 -2.48 9.01 -5.14
N TYR A 18 -1.18 9.13 -4.85
CA TYR A 18 -0.61 10.38 -4.33
C TYR A 18 -0.83 11.56 -5.28
N THR A 19 -0.64 11.35 -6.58
CA THR A 19 -0.90 12.37 -7.61
C THR A 19 -2.36 12.79 -7.64
N GLN A 20 -3.29 11.82 -7.60
CA GLN A 20 -4.72 12.10 -7.68
C GLN A 20 -5.24 12.90 -6.48
N PHE A 21 -4.62 12.74 -5.31
CA PHE A 21 -5.03 13.40 -4.07
C PHE A 21 -4.07 14.54 -3.63
N ASN A 22 -3.16 14.97 -4.51
CA ASN A 22 -2.17 16.02 -4.24
C ASN A 22 -1.36 15.80 -2.95
N ILE A 23 -1.03 14.55 -2.66
CA ILE A 23 -0.22 14.18 -1.49
C ILE A 23 1.26 14.36 -1.86
N PRO A 24 2.07 15.10 -1.08
CA PRO A 24 3.47 15.39 -1.37
C PRO A 24 4.38 14.20 -1.03
N GLU A 25 4.11 13.04 -1.63
CA GLU A 25 4.87 11.80 -1.49
C GLU A 25 5.49 11.43 -2.85
N PRO A 26 6.62 10.68 -2.88
CA PRO A 26 7.25 10.24 -4.12
C PRO A 26 6.28 9.42 -5.00
N VAL A 27 6.26 9.71 -6.30
CA VAL A 27 5.37 9.05 -7.27
C VAL A 27 6.10 8.05 -8.17
N ASP A 28 7.42 8.15 -8.20
CA ASP A 28 8.35 7.29 -8.89
C ASP A 28 8.55 5.97 -8.15
N CYS A 29 8.86 4.93 -8.90
CA CYS A 29 9.14 3.60 -8.38
C CYS A 29 10.64 3.45 -8.08
N PRO A 30 11.03 2.77 -6.99
CA PRO A 30 12.43 2.43 -6.74
C PRO A 30 13.11 1.65 -7.87
N CYS A 31 12.34 1.00 -8.76
CA CYS A 31 12.88 0.37 -9.97
C CYS A 31 13.35 1.36 -11.05
N GLY A 32 13.13 2.66 -10.87
CA GLY A 32 13.44 3.72 -11.84
C GLY A 32 12.27 4.14 -12.74
N ALA A 33 11.10 3.51 -12.63
CA ALA A 33 9.91 3.95 -13.35
C ALA A 33 9.40 5.27 -12.79
N GLY A 34 9.23 6.31 -13.62
CA GLY A 34 8.81 7.64 -13.16
C GLY A 34 7.38 7.72 -12.61
N TYR A 35 6.57 6.66 -12.73
CA TYR A 35 5.19 6.66 -12.26
C TYR A 35 4.70 5.28 -11.81
N GLN A 36 4.40 5.15 -10.52
CA GLN A 36 3.87 3.93 -9.93
C GLN A 36 2.36 3.79 -10.18
N THR A 37 1.99 2.72 -10.88
CA THR A 37 0.59 2.31 -11.08
C THR A 37 0.38 0.87 -10.61
N SER A 38 -0.86 0.46 -10.34
CA SER A 38 -1.17 -0.95 -10.04
C SER A 38 -0.74 -1.87 -11.19
N LYS A 39 -0.84 -1.41 -12.45
CA LYS A 39 -0.32 -2.13 -13.60
C LYS A 39 1.16 -2.39 -13.46
N HIS A 40 1.92 -1.31 -13.32
CA HIS A 40 3.36 -1.37 -13.19
C HIS A 40 3.77 -2.35 -12.07
N ILE A 41 3.23 -2.18 -10.87
CA ILE A 41 3.57 -2.99 -9.69
C ILE A 41 3.24 -4.47 -9.87
N LEU A 42 2.12 -4.80 -10.51
CA LEU A 42 1.64 -6.19 -10.64
C LEU A 42 2.21 -6.93 -11.85
N THR A 43 2.66 -6.22 -12.88
CA THR A 43 2.95 -6.84 -14.19
C THR A 43 4.31 -6.49 -14.77
N GLU A 44 4.90 -5.34 -14.41
CA GLU A 44 6.09 -4.79 -15.07
C GLU A 44 7.25 -4.49 -14.12
N CYS A 45 7.00 -4.37 -12.82
CA CYS A 45 7.99 -3.86 -11.86
C CYS A 45 9.04 -4.91 -11.51
N PRO A 46 10.33 -4.66 -11.81
CA PRO A 46 11.43 -5.57 -11.46
C PRO A 46 11.57 -5.79 -9.96
N CYS A 47 11.20 -4.81 -9.12
CA CYS A 47 11.29 -4.94 -7.66
C CYS A 47 10.43 -6.08 -7.09
N TYR A 48 9.43 -6.55 -7.83
CA TYR A 48 8.51 -7.60 -7.39
C TYR A 48 8.50 -8.81 -8.32
N GLU A 49 9.43 -8.88 -9.27
CA GLU A 49 9.50 -9.93 -10.27
C GLU A 49 9.60 -11.33 -9.65
N ASP A 50 10.42 -11.48 -8.60
CA ASP A 50 10.58 -12.74 -7.86
C ASP A 50 9.26 -13.30 -7.32
N HIS A 51 8.28 -12.44 -7.10
CA HIS A 51 6.97 -12.79 -6.53
C HIS A 51 5.88 -12.96 -7.60
N HIS A 52 6.13 -12.62 -8.88
CA HIS A 52 5.13 -12.74 -9.95
C HIS A 52 4.63 -14.18 -10.17
N HIS A 53 5.37 -15.18 -9.71
CA HIS A 53 4.95 -16.59 -9.76
C HIS A 53 3.61 -16.86 -9.07
N TYR A 54 3.24 -16.09 -8.04
CA TYR A 54 1.90 -16.17 -7.42
C TYR A 54 0.78 -15.79 -8.38
N LEU A 55 1.06 -14.88 -9.32
CA LEU A 55 0.08 -14.34 -10.27
C LEU A 55 0.01 -15.15 -11.57
N TYR A 56 1.12 -15.79 -11.99
CA TYR A 56 1.15 -16.62 -13.20
C TYR A 56 0.16 -17.80 -13.17
N GLY A 57 -0.09 -18.37 -11.98
CA GLY A 57 -1.11 -19.42 -11.82
C GLY A 57 -2.54 -18.97 -12.12
N VAL A 58 -2.81 -17.66 -12.06
CA VAL A 58 -4.12 -17.07 -12.37
C VAL A 58 -4.15 -16.51 -13.79
N SER A 59 -3.08 -15.85 -14.22
CA SER A 59 -2.95 -15.33 -15.57
C SER A 59 -1.49 -15.41 -16.03
N PRO A 60 -1.14 -16.34 -16.94
CA PRO A 60 0.23 -16.45 -17.46
C PRO A 60 0.74 -15.17 -18.14
N GLY A 61 -0.17 -14.40 -18.75
CA GLY A 61 0.13 -13.10 -19.37
C GLY A 61 -0.04 -11.90 -18.43
N LEU A 62 -0.22 -12.13 -17.13
CA LEU A 62 -0.46 -11.11 -16.10
C LEU A 62 -1.53 -10.08 -16.49
N SER A 63 -2.65 -10.56 -17.06
CA SER A 63 -3.74 -9.68 -17.47
C SER A 63 -4.41 -9.04 -16.26
N LEU A 64 -4.29 -7.71 -16.15
CA LEU A 64 -4.86 -6.95 -15.03
C LEU A 64 -6.36 -7.21 -14.78
N PRO A 65 -7.25 -7.21 -15.80
CA PRO A 65 -8.66 -7.52 -15.58
C PRO A 65 -8.90 -8.92 -14.98
N VAL A 66 -8.04 -9.89 -15.30
CA VAL A 66 -8.12 -11.25 -14.78
C VAL A 66 -7.61 -11.30 -13.34
N ILE A 67 -6.46 -10.69 -13.07
CA ILE A 67 -5.84 -10.66 -11.74
C ILE A 67 -6.71 -9.87 -10.76
N LEU A 68 -7.20 -8.69 -11.14
CA LEU A 68 -8.05 -7.83 -10.32
C LEU A 68 -9.53 -8.24 -10.34
N GLY A 69 -9.89 -9.28 -11.09
CA GLY A 69 -11.25 -9.80 -11.21
C GLY A 69 -11.79 -10.40 -9.91
N ILE A 70 -13.10 -10.69 -9.87
CA ILE A 70 -13.81 -11.18 -8.66
C ILE A 70 -13.62 -12.68 -8.39
N MET A 71 -12.86 -13.39 -9.22
CA MET A 71 -12.58 -14.81 -8.99
C MET A 71 -11.75 -14.99 -7.71
N THR A 72 -12.18 -15.90 -6.84
CA THR A 72 -11.52 -16.20 -5.54
C THR A 72 -10.03 -16.50 -5.72
N LYS A 73 -9.68 -17.30 -6.74
CA LYS A 73 -8.27 -17.59 -7.09
C LYS A 73 -7.41 -16.35 -7.31
N GLY A 74 -7.95 -15.31 -7.96
CA GLY A 74 -7.24 -14.04 -8.18
C GLY A 74 -7.04 -13.25 -6.90
N ILE A 75 -8.06 -13.24 -6.04
CA ILE A 75 -8.00 -12.60 -4.71
C ILE A 75 -6.95 -13.30 -3.84
N ASP A 76 -6.93 -14.64 -3.85
CA ASP A 76 -5.99 -15.43 -3.07
C ASP A 76 -4.55 -15.24 -3.59
N ALA A 77 -4.35 -15.28 -4.90
CA ALA A 77 -3.06 -15.02 -5.53
C ALA A 77 -2.53 -13.62 -5.22
N LEU A 78 -3.39 -12.58 -5.31
CA LEU A 78 -3.03 -11.22 -4.91
C LEU A 78 -2.69 -11.16 -3.43
N SER A 79 -3.44 -11.86 -2.57
CA SER A 79 -3.16 -11.91 -1.14
C SER A 79 -1.77 -12.50 -0.86
N SER A 80 -1.44 -13.64 -1.48
CA SER A 80 -0.12 -14.28 -1.36
C SER A 80 0.98 -13.39 -1.91
N PHE A 81 0.80 -12.83 -3.10
CA PHE A 81 1.74 -11.89 -3.71
C PHE A 81 2.05 -10.73 -2.76
N PHE A 82 1.03 -10.08 -2.18
CA PHE A 82 1.26 -8.96 -1.25
C PHE A 82 1.91 -9.40 0.06
N MET A 83 1.56 -10.58 0.58
CA MET A 83 2.15 -11.07 1.83
C MET A 83 3.65 -11.27 1.72
N GLU A 84 4.14 -11.73 0.57
CA GLU A 84 5.56 -12.06 0.37
C GLU A 84 6.36 -10.90 -0.25
N SER A 85 5.76 -10.12 -1.15
CA SER A 85 6.46 -9.04 -1.86
C SER A 85 6.57 -7.73 -1.07
N GLY A 86 5.70 -7.52 -0.07
CA GLY A 86 5.57 -6.20 0.56
C GLY A 86 4.89 -5.14 -0.33
N ALA A 87 4.48 -5.47 -1.56
CA ALA A 87 3.82 -4.52 -2.44
C ALA A 87 2.56 -3.91 -1.80
N PHE A 88 2.29 -2.65 -2.15
CA PHE A 88 1.21 -1.82 -1.60
C PHE A 88 1.26 -1.58 -0.08
N THR A 89 2.42 -1.76 0.57
CA THR A 89 2.71 -1.10 1.86
C THR A 89 3.21 0.33 1.61
N LYS A 90 3.28 1.15 2.66
CA LYS A 90 3.81 2.53 2.52
C LYS A 90 5.29 2.53 2.10
N THR A 91 6.06 1.57 2.58
CA THR A 91 7.51 1.48 2.32
C THR A 91 7.87 0.59 1.13
N GLY A 92 6.93 -0.25 0.65
CA GLY A 92 7.23 -1.30 -0.33
C GLY A 92 7.87 -2.55 0.30
N GLU A 93 8.17 -2.52 1.60
CA GLU A 93 8.80 -3.61 2.32
C GLU A 93 7.75 -4.46 3.07
N LEU A 94 8.17 -5.67 3.45
CA LEU A 94 7.43 -6.49 4.39
C LEU A 94 7.30 -5.76 5.72
N ARG A 95 6.12 -5.86 6.34
CA ARG A 95 5.99 -5.40 7.71
C ARG A 95 6.92 -6.26 8.57
N GLY A 96 7.90 -5.62 9.20
CA GLY A 96 8.75 -6.24 10.22
C GLY A 96 7.92 -6.82 11.37
N GLY A 97 8.60 -7.54 12.28
CA GLY A 97 8.02 -8.27 13.40
C GLY A 97 7.10 -7.45 14.32
N PRO A 98 6.68 -8.03 15.46
CA PRO A 98 5.68 -7.42 16.33
C PRO A 98 5.98 -5.95 16.58
N ARG A 99 5.03 -5.09 16.23
CA ARG A 99 5.13 -3.66 16.50
C ARG A 99 5.15 -3.52 18.02
N GLU A 100 6.30 -3.17 18.58
CA GLU A 100 6.35 -2.73 19.97
C GLU A 100 5.41 -1.54 20.09
N LEU A 101 4.44 -1.67 20.99
CA LEU A 101 3.53 -0.58 21.30
C LEU A 101 4.34 0.47 22.08
N PRO A 102 4.19 1.76 21.75
CA PRO A 102 4.74 2.83 22.59
C PRO A 102 4.29 2.62 24.03
N ARG A 103 5.20 2.87 24.97
CA ARG A 103 4.85 2.79 26.38
C ARG A 103 4.05 4.04 26.76
N TYR A 104 3.08 3.89 27.67
CA TYR A 104 2.31 5.02 28.22
C TYR A 104 3.20 6.14 28.78
N GLU A 105 4.39 5.81 29.28
CA GLU A 105 5.36 6.78 29.83
C GLU A 105 6.03 7.65 28.76
N GLU A 106 5.92 7.29 27.48
CA GLU A 106 6.48 8.04 26.36
C GLU A 106 5.43 8.96 25.70
N GLU A 107 4.19 8.96 26.20
CA GLU A 107 3.18 9.90 25.74
C GLU A 107 3.56 11.33 26.19
N PRO A 108 3.65 12.30 25.26
CA PRO A 108 3.94 13.68 25.63
C PRO A 108 2.82 14.24 26.51
N ASP A 109 3.20 15.01 27.53
CA ASP A 109 2.23 15.70 28.38
C ASP A 109 1.35 16.62 27.53
N VAL A 110 0.05 16.58 27.78
CA VAL A 110 -0.91 17.47 27.12
C VAL A 110 -0.64 18.91 27.55
N ASP A 111 -0.38 19.79 26.59
CA ASP A 111 -0.28 21.22 26.86
C ASP A 111 -1.68 21.78 27.12
N LEU A 112 -2.00 22.00 28.40
CA LEU A 112 -3.26 22.58 28.85
C LEU A 112 -3.27 24.12 28.76
N SER A 113 -2.34 24.74 28.03
CA SER A 113 -2.24 26.20 27.90
C SER A 113 -3.34 26.82 27.05
N ASP A 114 -4.02 26.05 26.21
CA ASP A 114 -5.27 26.45 25.54
C ASP A 114 -6.44 26.27 26.52
N GLY A 115 -6.40 27.02 27.62
CA GLY A 115 -7.57 27.24 28.47
C GLY A 115 -8.62 27.99 27.67
N ASP A 116 -9.83 27.43 27.62
CA ASP A 116 -11.04 28.04 27.09
C ASP A 116 -11.06 29.54 27.41
N LEU A 117 -11.01 30.38 26.38
CA LEU A 117 -11.36 31.79 26.53
C LEU A 117 -12.82 31.81 26.97
N GLU A 118 -13.03 32.10 28.25
CA GLU A 118 -14.34 32.37 28.83
C GLU A 118 -15.06 33.37 27.92
N ASP A 119 -16.23 32.97 27.39
CA ASP A 119 -17.15 33.89 26.72
C ASP A 119 -17.62 34.92 27.78
N GLU A 120 -16.95 36.07 27.86
CA GLU A 120 -17.45 37.24 28.59
C GLU A 120 -18.50 38.00 27.75
N ASP A 121 -19.73 37.94 28.25
CA ASP A 121 -20.95 38.78 28.07
C ASP A 121 -21.67 38.88 26.71
#